data_AF-A0A225WKT9-F1
#
_entry.id   AF-A0A225WKT9-F1
#
_cell.length_a   1.000
_cell.length_b   1.000
_cell.length_c   1.000
_cell.angle_alpha   90.00
_cell.angle_beta   90.00
_cell.angle_gamma   90.00
#
_symmetry.space_group_name_H-M   'P 1'
#
loop_
_entity.id
_entity.type
_entity.pdbx_description
1 polymer ?
#
loop_
_entity_poly.entity_id
_entity_poly.type
_entity_poly.pdbx_seq_one_letter_code
_entity_poly.pdbx_strand_id
1 'polypeptide(L)'
;MSNVSFIVESLGGLIDQVPVMVALFSILNTVGRLSAGTVSDLLLTRYPRAYFAGISALLTAITQIVFLSVSPSWLVLPVGMAGFSEGVMFGTFPVIIREEFGLQHFGKNFGLVSLANCVGYPLFFSPLASYVYQHSTGRRTVDGVEKCFGSQCFRAVFIVAIAFSTVALACCVQLARLQCRRRLYSYQQIQP
;
A
#
# COMPACT_ATOMS: atom_id res chain seq x y z
N MET A 1 8.53 4.60 -2.08
CA MET A 1 9.23 4.14 -0.86
C MET A 1 10.39 5.07 -0.50
N SER A 2 10.22 5.99 0.46
CA SER A 2 11.31 6.92 0.86
C SER A 2 12.23 6.36 1.95
N ASN A 3 11.79 5.33 2.68
CA ASN A 3 12.53 4.79 3.83
C ASN A 3 13.31 3.51 3.52
N VAL A 4 13.35 3.06 2.26
CA VAL A 4 13.99 1.79 1.88
C VAL A 4 15.49 1.79 2.19
N SER A 5 16.17 2.92 2.03
CA SER A 5 17.60 3.05 2.36
C SER A 5 17.86 2.82 3.85
N PHE A 6 17.05 3.44 4.72
CA PHE A 6 17.18 3.25 6.17
C PHE A 6 16.83 1.82 6.61
N ILE A 7 15.86 1.18 5.94
CA ILE A 7 15.51 -0.23 6.21
C ILE A 7 16.69 -1.14 5.85
N VAL A 8 17.27 -0.99 4.66
CA VAL A 8 18.43 -1.76 4.20
C VAL A 8 19.63 -1.54 5.12
N GLU A 9 19.92 -0.29 5.48
CA GLU A 9 21.01 0.07 6.38
C GLU A 9 20.83 -0.55 7.78
N SER A 10 19.62 -0.45 8.35
CA SER A 10 19.33 -1.01 9.67
C SER A 10 19.50 -2.52 9.74
N LEU A 11 19.31 -3.20 8.62
CA LEU A 11 19.44 -4.65 8.51
C LEU A 11 20.86 -5.09 8.13
N GLY A 12 21.81 -4.15 8.00
CA GLY A 12 23.20 -4.41 7.62
C GLY A 12 23.38 -4.78 6.15
N GLY A 13 22.42 -4.44 5.29
CA GLY A 13 22.50 -4.65 3.86
C GLY A 13 23.39 -3.63 3.15
N LEU A 14 23.86 -3.98 1.94
CA LEU A 14 24.65 -3.06 1.12
C LEU A 14 23.73 -2.00 0.50
N ILE A 15 24.08 -0.72 0.72
CA ILE A 15 23.33 0.42 0.17
C ILE A 15 23.32 0.42 -1.37
N ASP A 16 24.33 -0.18 -2.00
CA ASP A 16 24.42 -0.33 -3.47
C ASP A 16 23.26 -1.13 -4.08
N GLN A 17 22.54 -1.91 -3.28
CA GLN A 17 21.36 -2.67 -3.73
C GLN A 17 20.07 -1.84 -3.74
N VAL A 18 20.05 -0.67 -3.07
CA VAL A 18 18.87 0.18 -2.96
C VAL A 18 18.32 0.62 -4.33
N PRO A 19 19.15 1.10 -5.30
CA PRO A 19 18.65 1.48 -6.62
C PRO A 19 17.96 0.33 -7.35
N VAL A 20 18.50 -0.89 -7.22
CA VAL A 20 17.91 -2.09 -7.83
C VAL A 20 16.55 -2.41 -7.20
N MET A 21 16.44 -2.29 -5.87
CA MET A 21 15.17 -2.46 -5.17
C MET A 21 14.12 -1.42 -5.59
N VAL A 22 14.53 -0.16 -5.75
CA VAL A 22 13.64 0.93 -6.22
C VAL A 22 13.21 0.72 -7.68
N ALA A 23 14.11 0.26 -8.53
CA ALA A 23 13.80 -0.09 -9.92
C ALA A 23 12.80 -1.26 -9.99
N LEU A 24 13.06 -2.33 -9.23
CA LEU A 24 12.17 -3.49 -9.15
C LEU A 24 10.77 -3.08 -8.65
N PHE A 25 10.72 -2.28 -7.58
CA PHE A 25 9.48 -1.73 -7.06
C PHE A 25 8.71 -0.98 -8.17
N SER A 26 9.39 -0.14 -8.95
CA SER A 26 8.76 0.67 -10.02
C SER A 26 8.23 -0.19 -11.17
N ILE A 27 8.99 -1.22 -11.57
CA ILE A 27 8.57 -2.18 -12.59
C ILE A 27 7.32 -2.93 -12.12
N LEU A 28 7.36 -3.50 -10.91
CA LEU A 28 6.23 -4.26 -10.37
C LEU A 28 5.03 -3.38 -10.05
N ASN A 29 5.22 -2.11 -9.70
CA ASN A 29 4.14 -1.13 -9.60
C ASN A 29 3.43 -0.90 -10.94
N THR A 30 4.22 -0.76 -12.01
CA THR A 30 3.68 -0.62 -13.37
C THR A 30 2.90 -1.87 -13.78
N VAL A 31 3.44 -3.06 -13.53
CA VAL A 31 2.75 -4.35 -13.76
C VAL A 31 1.48 -4.47 -12.92
N GLY A 32 1.51 -4.04 -11.65
CA GLY A 32 0.35 -4.01 -10.77
C GLY A 32 -0.76 -3.12 -11.31
N ARG A 33 -0.43 -1.94 -11.83
CA ARG A 33 -1.40 -1.03 -12.47
C ARG A 33 -2.02 -1.62 -13.73
N LEU A 34 -1.19 -2.18 -14.60
CA LEU A 34 -1.66 -2.81 -15.85
C LEU A 34 -2.55 -4.02 -15.58
N SER A 35 -2.15 -4.87 -14.63
CA SER A 35 -2.93 -6.06 -14.25
C SER A 35 -4.26 -5.65 -13.60
N ALA A 36 -4.26 -4.67 -12.70
CA ALA A 36 -5.49 -4.17 -12.10
C ALA A 36 -6.47 -3.62 -13.14
N GLY A 37 -5.98 -2.84 -14.12
CA GLY A 37 -6.81 -2.31 -15.20
C GLY A 37 -7.39 -3.42 -16.08
N THR A 38 -6.52 -4.26 -16.66
CA THR A 38 -6.93 -5.34 -17.58
C THR A 38 -7.82 -6.38 -16.92
N VAL A 39 -7.46 -6.86 -15.72
CA VAL A 39 -8.24 -7.86 -14.99
C VAL A 39 -9.56 -7.27 -14.49
N SER A 40 -9.57 -6.01 -14.03
CA SER A 40 -10.82 -5.36 -13.62
C SER A 40 -11.79 -5.19 -14.79
N ASP A 41 -11.31 -4.94 -16.00
CA ASP A 41 -12.16 -4.77 -17.18
C ASP A 41 -12.67 -6.11 -17.73
N LEU A 42 -11.87 -7.19 -17.63
CA LEU A 42 -12.31 -8.54 -18.00
C LEU A 42 -13.34 -9.13 -17.03
N LEU A 43 -13.25 -8.79 -15.74
CA LEU A 43 -14.10 -9.35 -14.67
C LEU A 43 -15.22 -8.40 -14.20
N LEU A 44 -15.36 -7.24 -14.85
CA LEU A 44 -16.34 -6.18 -14.58
C LEU A 44 -17.79 -6.69 -14.55
N THR A 45 -18.07 -7.73 -15.35
CA THR A 45 -19.38 -8.38 -15.48
C THR A 45 -19.72 -9.25 -14.27
N ARG A 46 -18.72 -9.72 -13.51
CA ARG A 46 -18.90 -10.74 -12.45
C ARG A 46 -18.58 -10.23 -11.03
N TYR A 47 -17.68 -9.25 -10.88
CA TYR A 47 -17.29 -8.73 -9.56
C TYR A 47 -17.27 -7.19 -9.54
N PRO A 48 -17.84 -6.54 -8.51
CA PRO A 48 -17.71 -5.10 -8.35
C PRO A 48 -16.25 -4.73 -8.06
N ARG A 49 -15.82 -3.57 -8.57
CA ARG A 49 -14.40 -3.21 -8.58
C ARG A 49 -13.80 -2.99 -7.18
N ALA A 50 -14.63 -2.79 -6.15
CA ALA A 50 -14.20 -2.76 -4.75
C ALA A 50 -13.50 -4.05 -4.27
N TYR A 51 -13.77 -5.20 -4.91
CA TYR A 51 -13.03 -6.43 -4.60
C TYR A 51 -11.54 -6.32 -4.93
N PHE A 52 -11.17 -5.63 -6.01
CA PHE A 52 -9.76 -5.44 -6.39
C PHE A 52 -9.01 -4.56 -5.40
N ALA A 53 -9.67 -3.50 -4.88
CA ALA A 53 -9.10 -2.69 -3.80
C ALA A 53 -8.94 -3.49 -2.50
N GLY A 54 -9.91 -4.37 -2.17
CA GLY A 54 -9.78 -5.29 -1.04
C GLY A 54 -8.62 -6.27 -1.19
N ILE A 55 -8.44 -6.87 -2.38
CA ILE A 55 -7.31 -7.75 -2.68
C ILE A 55 -5.98 -7.00 -2.53
N SER A 56 -5.89 -5.77 -3.04
CA SER A 56 -4.70 -4.93 -2.88
C SER A 56 -4.39 -4.66 -1.41
N ALA A 57 -5.39 -4.25 -0.60
CA ALA A 57 -5.20 -4.02 0.83
C ALA A 57 -4.72 -5.29 1.59
N LEU A 58 -5.25 -6.46 1.21
CA LEU A 58 -4.79 -7.74 1.75
C LEU A 58 -3.34 -8.04 1.35
N LEU A 59 -2.98 -7.85 0.09
CA LEU A 59 -1.60 -8.03 -0.39
C LEU A 59 -0.63 -7.07 0.31
N THR A 60 -1.04 -5.83 0.55
CA THR A 60 -0.24 -4.87 1.33
C THR A 60 -0.06 -5.35 2.76
N ALA A 61 -1.11 -5.83 3.44
CA ALA A 61 -0.98 -6.39 4.79
C ALA A 61 -0.02 -7.58 4.83
N ILE A 62 -0.12 -8.52 3.88
CA ILE A 62 0.79 -9.66 3.74
C ILE A 62 2.22 -9.16 3.53
N THR A 63 2.42 -8.16 2.66
CA THR A 63 3.74 -7.59 2.39
C THR A 63 4.40 -7.03 3.66
N GLN A 64 3.64 -6.32 4.50
CA GLN A 64 4.16 -5.80 5.77
C GLN A 64 4.51 -6.92 6.76
N ILE A 65 3.75 -8.01 6.77
CA ILE A 65 4.07 -9.21 7.58
C ILE A 65 5.35 -9.88 7.08
N VAL A 66 5.54 -9.95 5.77
CA VAL A 66 6.76 -10.49 5.15
C VAL A 66 7.96 -9.61 5.52
N PHE A 67 7.82 -8.27 5.51
CA PHE A 67 8.88 -7.36 6.00
C PHE A 67 9.30 -7.62 7.45
N LEU A 68 8.38 -8.06 8.31
CA LEU A 68 8.68 -8.41 9.70
C LEU A 68 9.39 -9.76 9.86
N SER A 69 9.21 -10.66 8.90
CA SER A 69 9.63 -12.07 9.01
C SER A 69 10.89 -12.39 8.22
N VAL A 70 11.23 -11.57 7.23
CA VAL A 70 12.27 -11.88 6.24
C VAL A 70 13.66 -11.38 6.67
N SER A 71 14.66 -12.22 6.44
CA SER A 71 16.07 -11.91 6.66
C SER A 71 16.58 -10.82 5.70
N PRO A 72 17.65 -10.07 6.07
CA PRO A 72 18.20 -8.98 5.25
C PRO A 72 18.52 -9.36 3.80
N SER A 73 18.98 -10.59 3.57
CA SER A 73 19.33 -11.14 2.25
C SER A 73 18.15 -11.29 1.29
N TRP A 74 16.92 -11.27 1.79
CA TRP A 74 15.69 -11.52 1.04
C TRP A 74 14.79 -10.29 0.94
N LEU A 75 15.27 -9.09 1.32
CA LEU A 75 14.52 -7.83 1.28
C LEU A 75 13.97 -7.46 -0.11
N VAL A 76 14.57 -7.98 -1.18
CA VAL A 76 14.10 -7.78 -2.56
C VAL A 76 12.66 -8.30 -2.75
N LEU A 77 12.31 -9.41 -2.08
CA LEU A 77 10.99 -10.03 -2.17
C LEU A 77 9.86 -9.12 -1.64
N PRO A 78 9.87 -8.68 -0.36
CA PRO A 78 8.83 -7.80 0.14
C PRO A 78 8.80 -6.43 -0.54
N VAL A 79 9.94 -5.91 -1.03
CA VAL A 79 9.94 -4.68 -1.84
C VAL A 79 9.19 -4.87 -3.15
N GLY A 80 9.41 -6.00 -3.84
CA GLY A 80 8.68 -6.30 -5.06
C GLY A 80 7.18 -6.48 -4.84
N MET A 81 6.81 -7.19 -3.77
CA MET A 81 5.40 -7.34 -3.36
C MET A 81 4.75 -6.00 -3.01
N ALA A 82 5.49 -5.09 -2.36
CA ALA A 82 5.04 -3.74 -2.08
C ALA A 82 4.76 -2.97 -3.37
N GLY A 83 5.69 -3.03 -4.34
CA GLY A 83 5.52 -2.41 -5.65
C GLY A 83 4.26 -2.89 -6.34
N PHE A 84 4.07 -4.20 -6.44
CA PHE A 84 2.90 -4.80 -7.07
C PHE A 84 1.58 -4.40 -6.38
N SER A 85 1.49 -4.57 -5.06
CA SER A 85 0.27 -4.26 -4.30
C SER A 85 -0.10 -2.77 -4.37
N GLU A 86 0.88 -1.88 -4.26
CA GLU A 86 0.71 -0.44 -4.43
C GLU A 86 0.25 -0.08 -5.85
N GLY A 87 0.80 -0.75 -6.87
CA GLY A 87 0.38 -0.60 -8.26
C GLY A 87 -1.11 -0.92 -8.44
N VAL A 88 -1.56 -2.04 -7.89
CA VAL A 88 -2.97 -2.45 -7.93
C VAL A 88 -3.86 -1.42 -7.21
N MET A 89 -3.43 -0.92 -6.05
CA MET A 89 -4.19 0.08 -5.28
C MET A 89 -4.38 1.37 -6.08
N PHE A 90 -3.28 1.94 -6.61
CA PHE A 90 -3.33 3.18 -7.38
C PHE A 90 -4.08 3.04 -8.71
N GLY A 91 -4.06 1.86 -9.33
CA GLY A 91 -4.85 1.59 -10.53
C GLY A 91 -6.35 1.53 -10.26
N THR A 92 -6.77 1.04 -9.09
CA THR A 92 -8.19 0.82 -8.76
C THR A 92 -8.87 2.05 -8.16
N PHE A 93 -8.14 2.89 -7.41
CA PHE A 93 -8.68 4.10 -6.76
C PHE A 93 -9.47 5.05 -7.68
N PRO A 94 -8.93 5.55 -8.82
CA PRO A 94 -9.67 6.49 -9.66
C PRO A 94 -10.96 5.86 -10.21
N VAL A 95 -10.94 4.55 -10.47
CA VAL A 95 -12.12 3.86 -10.98
C VAL A 95 -13.22 3.80 -9.91
N ILE A 96 -12.87 3.45 -8.67
CA ILE A 96 -13.83 3.41 -7.55
C ILE A 96 -14.44 4.79 -7.30
N ILE A 97 -13.62 5.85 -7.32
CA ILE A 97 -14.10 7.22 -7.14
C ILE A 97 -15.08 7.61 -8.24
N ARG A 98 -14.76 7.24 -9.50
CA ARG A 98 -15.65 7.48 -10.64
C ARG A 98 -16.97 6.71 -10.50
N GLU A 99 -16.94 5.46 -10.03
CA GLU A 99 -18.15 4.63 -9.85
C GLU A 99 -19.04 5.14 -8.72
N GLU A 100 -18.47 5.57 -7.58
CA GLU A 100 -19.26 6.02 -6.43
C GLU A 100 -19.78 7.45 -6.56
N PHE A 101 -18.98 8.36 -7.11
CA PHE A 101 -19.33 9.79 -7.14
C PHE A 101 -19.73 10.30 -8.52
N GLY A 102 -19.65 9.45 -9.54
CA GLY A 102 -19.90 9.83 -10.92
C GLY A 102 -18.82 10.75 -11.50
N LEU A 103 -19.00 11.12 -12.77
CA LEU A 103 -18.02 11.92 -13.52
C LEU A 103 -18.06 13.41 -13.19
N GLN A 104 -19.22 13.93 -12.79
CA GLN A 104 -19.46 15.37 -12.63
C GLN A 104 -18.52 16.01 -11.58
N HIS A 105 -18.18 15.27 -10.51
CA HIS A 105 -17.31 15.75 -9.44
C HIS A 105 -16.02 14.94 -9.30
N PHE A 106 -15.66 14.15 -10.33
CA PHE A 106 -14.52 13.23 -10.28
C PHE A 106 -13.21 13.94 -9.91
N GLY A 107 -12.89 15.06 -10.59
CA GLY A 107 -11.65 15.79 -10.36
C GLY A 107 -11.52 16.33 -8.93
N LYS A 108 -12.62 16.81 -8.34
CA LYS A 108 -12.65 17.28 -6.94
C LYS A 108 -12.38 16.13 -5.97
N ASN A 109 -13.06 15.00 -6.14
CA ASN A 109 -12.93 13.86 -5.24
C ASN A 109 -11.58 13.16 -5.37
N PHE A 110 -11.09 12.97 -6.61
CA PHE A 110 -9.76 12.45 -6.85
C PHE A 110 -8.67 13.38 -6.31
N GLY A 111 -8.85 14.70 -6.44
CA GLY A 111 -7.98 15.70 -5.83
C GLY A 111 -7.94 15.60 -4.31
N LEU A 112 -9.09 15.46 -3.64
CA LEU A 112 -9.16 15.28 -2.18
C LEU A 112 -8.46 14.00 -1.72
N VAL A 113 -8.64 12.88 -2.43
CA VAL A 113 -7.94 11.62 -2.12
C VAL A 113 -6.43 11.76 -2.34
N SER A 114 -6.02 12.46 -3.40
CA SER A 114 -4.60 12.73 -3.67
C SER A 114 -3.98 13.61 -2.58
N LEU A 115 -4.71 14.62 -2.10
CA LEU A 115 -4.31 15.44 -0.96
C LEU A 115 -4.18 14.60 0.31
N ALA A 116 -5.11 13.67 0.57
CA ALA A 116 -5.00 12.75 1.69
C ALA A 116 -3.71 11.91 1.63
N ASN A 117 -3.29 11.46 0.44
CA ASN A 117 -2.01 10.77 0.27
C ASN A 117 -0.81 11.71 0.51
N CYS A 118 -0.86 12.93 -0.01
CA CYS A 118 0.17 13.96 0.21
C CYS A 118 0.28 14.40 1.66
N VAL A 119 -0.76 14.28 2.47
CA VAL A 119 -0.71 14.58 3.91
C VAL A 119 -0.31 13.33 4.69
N GLY A 120 -0.97 12.21 4.45
CA GLY A 120 -0.84 10.99 5.25
C GLY A 120 0.57 10.41 5.26
N TYR A 121 1.22 10.31 4.10
CA TYR A 121 2.57 9.74 4.05
C TYR A 121 3.66 10.69 4.59
N PRO A 122 3.89 11.89 4.00
CA PRO A 122 5.04 12.69 4.39
C PRO A 122 4.84 13.48 5.70
N LEU A 123 3.61 13.81 6.11
CA LEU A 123 3.37 14.58 7.33
C LEU A 123 3.08 13.70 8.56
N PHE A 124 2.58 12.48 8.36
CA PHE A 124 2.23 11.60 9.48
C PHE A 124 3.10 10.33 9.52
N PHE A 125 3.10 9.54 8.45
CA PHE A 125 3.76 8.24 8.47
C PHE A 125 5.30 8.33 8.45
N SER A 126 5.86 9.24 7.64
CA SER A 126 7.31 9.43 7.54
C SER A 126 7.92 9.95 8.85
N PRO A 127 7.38 11.01 9.50
CA PRO A 127 7.89 11.47 10.79
C PRO A 127 7.72 10.42 11.89
N LEU A 128 6.62 9.66 11.88
CA LEU A 128 6.44 8.53 12.81
C LEU A 128 7.54 7.48 12.62
N ALA A 129 7.87 7.13 11.38
CA ALA A 129 8.94 6.17 11.09
C ALA A 129 10.31 6.69 11.56
N SER A 130 10.61 7.96 11.32
CA SER A 130 11.83 8.61 11.82
C SER A 130 11.88 8.65 13.34
N TYR A 131 10.75 8.98 14.00
CA TYR A 131 10.66 9.01 15.46
C TYR A 131 10.93 7.63 16.07
N VAL A 132 10.31 6.57 15.52
CA VAL A 132 10.53 5.19 15.96
C VAL A 132 12.00 4.76 15.74
N TYR A 133 12.58 5.09 14.58
CA TYR A 133 13.98 4.81 14.30
C TYR A 133 14.91 5.48 15.31
N GLN A 134 14.67 6.76 15.60
CA GLN A 134 15.39 7.56 16.60
C GLN A 134 15.07 7.21 18.05
N HIS A 135 14.06 6.38 18.34
CA HIS A 135 13.69 5.97 19.71
C HIS A 135 13.86 4.47 19.96
N SER A 136 14.36 3.71 18.99
CA SER A 136 14.61 2.26 19.12
C SER A 136 15.89 1.93 19.91
N THR A 137 15.89 0.80 20.61
CA THR A 137 17.00 0.35 21.49
C THR A 137 18.25 -0.13 20.75
N GLY A 138 18.16 -0.36 19.43
CA GLY A 138 19.26 -0.81 18.57
C GLY A 138 20.23 0.27 18.10
N ARG A 139 20.22 1.46 18.73
CA ARG A 139 21.03 2.59 18.29
C ARG A 139 22.50 2.43 18.66
N ARG A 140 23.37 2.73 17.69
CA ARG A 140 24.83 2.77 17.83
C ARG A 140 25.37 3.94 17.02
N THR A 141 26.34 4.65 17.58
CA THR A 141 27.04 5.71 16.85
C THR A 141 28.07 5.06 15.93
N VAL A 142 27.92 5.29 14.62
CA VAL A 142 28.86 4.85 13.59
C VAL A 142 29.25 6.10 12.80
N ASP A 143 30.56 6.36 12.68
CA ASP A 143 31.11 7.54 12.01
C ASP A 143 30.56 8.88 12.55
N GLY A 144 30.30 8.95 13.87
CA GLY A 144 29.75 10.13 14.52
C GLY A 144 28.23 10.33 14.31
N VAL A 145 27.56 9.40 13.64
CA VAL A 145 26.11 9.45 13.36
C VAL A 145 25.39 8.33 14.12
N GLU A 146 24.29 8.66 14.82
CA GLU A 146 23.44 7.65 15.44
C GLU A 146 22.66 6.86 14.38
N LYS A 147 22.93 5.56 14.28
CA LYS A 147 22.24 4.63 13.38
C LYS A 147 21.57 3.53 14.19
N CYS A 148 20.40 3.08 13.75
CA CYS A 148 19.68 1.98 14.39
C CYS A 148 19.91 0.68 13.62
N PHE A 149 20.35 -0.37 14.32
CA PHE A 149 20.57 -1.69 13.74
C PHE A 149 19.58 -2.71 14.29
N GLY A 150 19.13 -3.61 13.42
CA GLY A 150 18.21 -4.72 13.68
C GLY A 150 16.77 -4.45 13.27
N SER A 151 15.97 -5.52 13.22
CA SER A 151 14.56 -5.46 12.79
C SER A 151 13.67 -4.66 13.75
N GLN A 152 14.08 -4.48 15.00
CA GLN A 152 13.39 -3.65 15.99
C GLN A 152 13.23 -2.19 15.55
N CYS A 153 14.12 -1.65 14.71
CA CYS A 153 14.12 -0.24 14.30
C CYS A 153 12.88 0.16 13.49
N PHE A 154 12.30 -0.80 12.76
CA PHE A 154 11.10 -0.59 11.93
C PHE A 154 9.91 -1.46 12.32
N ARG A 155 10.06 -2.34 13.31
CA ARG A 155 9.01 -3.28 13.74
C ARG A 155 7.71 -2.57 14.08
N ALA A 156 7.75 -1.50 14.87
CA ALA A 156 6.54 -0.74 15.23
C ALA A 156 5.90 -0.06 14.02
N VAL A 157 6.70 0.45 13.08
CA VAL A 157 6.23 1.08 11.84
C VAL A 157 5.47 0.07 10.98
N PHE A 158 6.01 -1.15 10.82
CA PHE A 158 5.34 -2.22 10.09
C PHE A 158 4.06 -2.68 10.79
N ILE A 159 4.03 -2.77 12.12
CA ILE A 159 2.80 -3.11 12.88
C ILE A 159 1.72 -2.05 12.67
N VAL A 160 2.06 -0.76 12.75
CA VAL A 160 1.11 0.33 12.48
C VAL A 160 0.60 0.26 11.03
N ALA A 161 1.48 -0.03 10.06
CA ALA A 161 1.09 -0.21 8.67
C ALA A 161 0.14 -1.41 8.47
N ILE A 162 0.37 -2.52 9.18
CA ILE A 162 -0.56 -3.68 9.19
C ILE A 162 -1.92 -3.25 9.74
N ALA A 163 -1.95 -2.55 10.88
CA ALA A 163 -3.19 -2.07 11.48
C ALA A 163 -3.99 -1.19 10.49
N PHE A 164 -3.34 -0.20 9.86
CA PHE A 164 -4.00 0.61 8.84
C PHE A 164 -4.47 -0.20 7.62
N SER A 165 -3.68 -1.17 7.18
CA SER A 165 -4.07 -2.06 6.07
C SER A 165 -5.29 -2.92 6.42
N THR A 166 -5.40 -3.40 7.66
CA THR A 166 -6.57 -4.16 8.13
C THR A 166 -7.83 -3.30 8.23
N VAL A 167 -7.71 -2.05 8.70
CA VAL A 167 -8.82 -1.08 8.70
C VAL A 167 -9.26 -0.76 7.28
N ALA A 168 -8.31 -0.52 6.37
CA ALA A 168 -8.60 -0.30 4.96
C ALA A 168 -9.30 -1.50 4.33
N LEU A 169 -8.85 -2.73 4.60
CA LEU A 169 -9.49 -3.95 4.14
C LEU A 169 -10.93 -4.05 4.65
N ALA A 170 -11.17 -3.77 5.93
CA ALA A 170 -12.52 -3.76 6.50
C ALA A 170 -13.43 -2.75 5.80
N CYS A 171 -12.93 -1.53 5.55
CA CYS A 171 -13.65 -0.50 4.80
C CYS A 171 -13.97 -0.95 3.36
N CYS A 172 -13.00 -1.56 2.66
CA CYS A 172 -13.22 -2.11 1.31
C CYS A 172 -14.27 -3.22 1.31
N VAL A 173 -14.26 -4.10 2.31
CA VAL A 173 -15.29 -5.16 2.45
C VAL A 173 -16.66 -4.57 2.69
N GLN A 174 -16.79 -3.53 3.54
CA GLN A 174 -18.07 -2.85 3.75
C GLN A 174 -18.54 -2.15 2.48
N LEU A 175 -17.65 -1.45 1.77
CA LEU A 175 -17.98 -0.82 0.49
C LEU A 175 -18.44 -1.85 -0.55
N ALA A 176 -17.72 -2.97 -0.68
CA ALA A 176 -18.10 -4.06 -1.58
C ALA A 176 -19.48 -4.64 -1.22
N ARG A 177 -19.79 -4.81 0.07
CA ARG A 177 -21.12 -5.23 0.54
C ARG A 177 -22.21 -4.23 0.16
N LEU A 178 -21.95 -2.93 0.33
CA LEU A 178 -22.89 -1.87 -0.04
C LEU A 178 -23.11 -1.82 -1.55
N GLN A 179 -22.05 -1.96 -2.35
CA GLN A 179 -22.13 -2.00 -3.81
C GLN A 179 -22.91 -3.24 -4.30
N CYS A 180 -22.67 -4.41 -3.72
CA CYS A 180 -23.45 -5.62 -4.02
C CYS A 180 -24.93 -5.42 -3.67
N ARG A 181 -25.25 -4.85 -2.51
CA ARG A 181 -26.64 -4.54 -2.12
C ARG A 181 -27.29 -3.58 -3.10
N ARG A 182 -26.62 -2.49 -3.48
CA ARG A 182 -27.14 -1.51 -4.46
C ARG A 182 -27.40 -2.16 -5.82
N ARG A 183 -26.48 -3.00 -6.33
CA ARG A 183 -26.69 -3.73 -7.59
C ARG A 183 -27.93 -4.64 -7.52
N LEU A 184 -28.10 -5.38 -6.42
CA LEU A 184 -29.29 -6.24 -6.24
C LEU A 184 -30.60 -5.44 -6.22
N TYR A 185 -30.63 -4.30 -5.52
CA TYR A 185 -31.79 -3.39 -5.52
C TYR A 185 -32.11 -2.85 -6.92
N SER A 186 -31.11 -2.44 -7.69
CA SER A 186 -31.32 -1.98 -9.08
C SER A 186 -31.88 -3.08 -9.98
N TYR A 187 -31.46 -4.34 -9.82
CA TYR A 187 -32.06 -5.47 -10.56
C TYR A 187 -33.53 -5.72 -10.19
N GLN A 188 -33.89 -5.59 -8.91
CA GLN A 188 -35.28 -5.75 -8.46
C GLN A 188 -36.22 -4.66 -8.98
N GLN A 189 -35.75 -3.43 -9.21
CA GLN A 189 -36.55 -2.37 -9.83
C GLN A 189 -36.79 -2.55 -11.34
N ILE A 190 -36.06 -3.46 -12.01
CA ILE A 190 -36.16 -3.69 -13.46
C ILE A 190 -37.05 -4.90 -13.77
N GLN A 191 -37.35 -5.77 -12.80
CA GLN A 191 -38.34 -6.83 -12.99
C GLN A 191 -39.75 -6.23 -12.91
N PRO A 192 -40.55 -6.30 -14.00
CA PRO A 192 -41.91 -5.77 -14.05
C PRO A 192 -42.90 -6.55 -13.18
#